data_AF-A0A8C8DS42-F1
#
_entry.id   AF-A0A8C8DS42-F1
#
_cell.length_a   1.000
_cell.length_b   1.000
_cell.length_c   1.000
_cell.angle_alpha   90.00
_cell.angle_beta   90.00
_cell.angle_gamma   90.00
#
_symmetry.space_group_name_H-M   'P 1'
#
loop_
_entity.id
_entity.type
_entity.pdbx_description
1 polymer ?
#
loop_
_entity_poly.entity_id
_entity_poly.type
_entity_poly.pdbx_seq_one_letter_code
_entity_poly.pdbx_strand_id
1 'polypeptide(L)'
;MAETEQPSGSSPEDDASDATAGNAFMIPKKEISMVPDMGKWKRSQAYADYMGFILTLNESVKGKKFTCEYKVSQTVEKLLDLLATLDQWINETPPIDQPARFGNKAFRTWFSKLDQVSKHPSTEFPFCSGPLTVHEDWTE
;
A
#
# COMPACT_ATOMS: atom_id res chain seq x y z
N MET A 1 67.57 1.00 13.54
CA MET A 1 67.15 2.01 12.54
C MET A 1 66.35 1.22 11.53
N ALA A 2 65.06 0.98 11.77
CA ALA A 2 63.95 1.92 11.59
C ALA A 2 63.95 2.46 10.15
N GLU A 3 63.14 1.86 9.29
CA GLU A 3 62.08 2.56 8.55
C GLU A 3 61.14 1.56 7.89
N THR A 4 59.86 1.85 8.06
CA THR A 4 58.67 1.11 7.65
C THR A 4 58.02 1.97 6.59
N GLU A 5 57.76 1.45 5.39
CA GLU A 5 56.93 2.16 4.40
C GLU A 5 55.62 1.40 4.16
N GLN A 6 54.53 2.13 4.37
CA GLN A 6 53.14 1.71 4.32
C GLN A 6 52.62 1.68 2.88
N PRO A 7 51.64 0.81 2.56
CA PRO A 7 50.83 0.93 1.35
C PRO A 7 49.72 1.99 1.53
N SER A 8 49.63 2.90 0.56
CA SER A 8 48.58 3.91 0.43
C SER A 8 47.22 3.24 0.20
N GLY A 9 46.27 3.48 1.10
CA GLY A 9 44.89 3.04 1.00
C GLY A 9 44.11 3.95 0.07
N SER A 10 43.57 3.40 -1.02
CA SER A 10 42.49 4.01 -1.79
C SER A 10 41.18 3.45 -1.27
N SER A 11 40.37 4.32 -0.66
CA SER A 11 38.98 4.07 -0.29
C SER A 11 38.17 3.59 -1.51
N PRO A 12 37.31 2.57 -1.38
CA PRO A 12 36.24 2.36 -2.33
C PRO A 12 35.16 3.39 -2.03
N GLU A 13 34.91 4.26 -3.00
CA GLU A 13 33.80 5.21 -2.99
C GLU A 13 32.48 4.42 -2.90
N ASP A 14 31.67 4.77 -1.90
CA ASP A 14 30.29 4.30 -1.74
C ASP A 14 29.48 4.70 -2.98
N ASP A 15 29.30 3.73 -3.88
CA ASP A 15 28.32 3.79 -4.97
C ASP A 15 26.92 3.70 -4.36
N ALA A 16 26.46 4.82 -3.81
CA ALA A 16 25.06 5.06 -3.51
C ALA A 16 24.31 5.15 -4.83
N SER A 17 24.03 3.99 -5.41
CA SER A 17 23.17 3.85 -6.57
C SER A 17 21.80 4.45 -6.24
N ASP A 18 21.58 5.63 -6.79
CA ASP A 18 20.31 6.32 -6.92
C ASP A 18 19.33 5.42 -7.69
N ALA A 19 18.67 4.53 -6.96
CA ALA A 19 17.61 3.67 -7.46
C ALA A 19 16.27 4.43 -7.49
N THR A 20 16.25 5.64 -8.06
CA THR A 20 15.02 6.31 -8.50
C THR A 20 14.76 6.06 -10.00
N ALA A 21 15.13 4.87 -10.49
CA ALA A 21 14.68 4.39 -11.79
C ALA A 21 13.14 4.29 -11.75
N GLY A 22 12.47 5.19 -12.46
CA GLY A 22 11.01 5.30 -12.50
C GLY A 22 10.35 3.95 -12.80
N ASN A 23 9.71 3.38 -11.80
CA ASN A 23 8.94 2.16 -11.97
C ASN A 23 7.78 2.44 -12.93
N ALA A 24 7.79 1.78 -14.08
CA ALA A 24 6.67 1.83 -15.01
C ALA A 24 5.47 1.07 -14.41
N PHE A 25 4.45 1.83 -13.99
CA PHE A 25 3.20 1.25 -13.51
C PHE A 25 2.43 0.57 -14.64
N MET A 26 1.78 -0.54 -14.33
CA MET A 26 0.94 -1.28 -15.28
C MET A 26 -0.35 -1.77 -14.62
N ILE A 27 -1.40 -1.99 -15.43
CA ILE A 27 -2.66 -2.54 -14.94
C ILE A 27 -2.45 -4.02 -14.57
N PRO A 28 -2.75 -4.45 -13.32
CA PRO A 28 -2.64 -5.85 -12.92
C PRO A 28 -3.57 -6.75 -13.74
N LYS A 29 -3.09 -7.93 -14.13
CA LYS A 29 -3.85 -8.93 -14.88
C LYS A 29 -3.76 -10.29 -14.22
N LYS A 30 -4.75 -11.15 -14.47
CA LYS A 30 -4.80 -12.51 -13.92
C LYS A 30 -3.67 -13.35 -14.52
N GLU A 31 -2.76 -13.81 -13.67
CA GLU A 31 -1.61 -14.66 -14.04
C GLU A 31 -1.68 -16.07 -13.46
N ILE A 32 -2.67 -16.35 -12.60
CA ILE A 32 -2.93 -17.67 -12.01
C ILE A 32 -4.29 -18.15 -12.53
N SER A 33 -4.26 -19.02 -13.53
CA SER A 33 -5.45 -19.53 -14.22
C SER A 33 -5.66 -21.03 -14.02
N MET A 34 -4.57 -21.77 -13.83
CA MET A 34 -4.56 -23.22 -13.64
C MET A 34 -3.57 -23.63 -12.55
N VAL A 35 -3.70 -24.87 -12.05
CA VAL A 35 -2.88 -25.39 -10.95
C VAL A 35 -1.36 -25.25 -11.19
N PRO A 36 -0.81 -25.55 -12.39
CA PRO A 36 0.62 -25.34 -12.67
C PRO A 36 1.13 -23.91 -12.45
N ASP A 37 0.28 -22.88 -12.64
CA ASP A 37 0.65 -21.47 -12.48
C ASP A 37 1.06 -21.14 -11.04
N MET A 38 0.63 -21.95 -10.07
CA MET A 38 1.03 -21.80 -8.67
C MET A 38 2.54 -21.92 -8.46
N GLY A 39 3.23 -22.69 -9.31
CA GLY A 39 4.68 -22.77 -9.28
C GLY A 39 5.34 -21.44 -9.66
N LYS A 40 4.80 -20.75 -10.68
CA LYS A 40 5.23 -19.40 -11.09
C LYS A 40 4.93 -18.39 -9.99
N TRP A 41 3.72 -18.42 -9.42
CA TRP A 41 3.32 -17.54 -8.32
C TRP A 41 4.27 -17.61 -7.13
N LYS A 42 4.53 -18.81 -6.60
CA LYS A 42 5.39 -19.01 -5.42
C LYS A 42 6.85 -18.55 -5.61
N ARG A 43 7.32 -18.44 -6.85
CA ARG A 43 8.67 -17.95 -7.19
C ARG A 43 8.68 -16.49 -7.67
N SER A 44 7.52 -15.83 -7.70
CA SER A 44 7.40 -14.46 -8.20
C SER A 44 7.82 -13.43 -7.15
N GLN A 45 8.26 -12.25 -7.61
CA GLN A 45 8.55 -11.11 -6.74
C GLN A 45 7.32 -10.71 -5.92
N ALA A 46 6.14 -10.66 -6.54
CA ALA A 46 4.89 -10.32 -5.86
C ALA A 46 4.58 -11.25 -4.68
N TYR A 47 4.92 -12.54 -4.75
CA TYR A 47 4.78 -13.46 -3.62
C TYR A 47 5.77 -13.14 -2.50
N ALA A 48 7.03 -12.88 -2.84
CA ALA A 48 8.05 -12.50 -1.87
C ALA A 48 7.69 -11.20 -1.13
N ASP A 49 7.26 -10.17 -1.87
CA ASP A 49 6.83 -8.88 -1.32
C ASP A 49 5.60 -9.03 -0.43
N TYR A 50 4.57 -9.75 -0.90
CA TYR A 50 3.35 -9.99 -0.15
C TYR A 50 3.62 -10.73 1.16
N MET A 51 4.41 -11.81 1.12
CA MET A 51 4.77 -12.56 2.33
C MET A 51 5.64 -11.73 3.27
N GLY A 52 6.60 -10.97 2.75
CA GLY A 52 7.42 -10.06 3.54
C GLY A 52 6.58 -9.01 4.27
N PHE A 53 5.61 -8.41 3.58
CA PHE A 53 4.67 -7.46 4.16
C PHE A 53 3.86 -8.07 5.32
N ILE A 54 3.25 -9.24 5.09
CA ILE A 54 2.45 -9.92 6.13
C ILE A 54 3.30 -10.29 7.36
N LEU A 55 4.50 -10.84 7.16
CA LEU A 55 5.38 -11.21 8.27
C LEU A 55 5.87 -10.00 9.05
N THR A 56 6.19 -8.90 8.35
CA THR A 56 6.59 -7.64 8.98
C THR A 56 5.47 -7.07 9.85
N LEU A 57 4.23 -7.04 9.35
CA LEU A 57 3.08 -6.60 10.13
C LEU A 57 2.83 -7.49 11.35
N ASN A 58 2.90 -8.81 11.18
CA ASN A 58 2.69 -9.76 12.27
C ASN A 58 3.66 -9.53 13.44
N GLU A 59 4.96 -9.47 13.16
CA GLU A 59 5.95 -9.22 14.21
C GLU A 59 5.79 -7.82 14.84
N SER A 60 5.39 -6.82 14.06
CA SER A 60 5.21 -5.45 14.56
C SER A 60 4.10 -5.32 15.61
N VAL A 61 3.09 -6.19 15.60
CA VAL A 61 1.93 -6.14 16.51
C VAL A 61 1.95 -7.20 17.61
N LYS A 62 2.96 -8.08 17.60
CA LYS A 62 3.08 -9.19 18.55
C LYS A 62 3.13 -8.71 20.00
N GLY A 63 2.24 -9.26 20.83
CA GLY A 63 2.14 -8.91 22.25
C GLY A 63 1.59 -7.52 22.55
N LYS A 64 1.16 -6.76 21.53
CA LYS A 64 0.56 -5.43 21.69
C LYS A 64 -0.96 -5.55 21.79
N LYS A 65 -1.57 -4.72 22.63
CA LYS A 65 -3.02 -4.59 22.72
C LYS A 65 -3.50 -3.61 21.65
N PHE A 66 -4.76 -3.71 21.24
CA PHE A 66 -5.39 -2.71 20.38
C PHE A 66 -5.39 -1.29 20.98
N THR A 67 -5.35 -1.19 22.31
CA THR A 67 -5.35 0.09 23.04
C THR A 67 -3.94 0.61 23.34
N CYS A 68 -2.88 -0.01 22.83
CA CYS A 68 -1.53 0.54 23.03
C CYS A 68 -1.38 1.85 22.26
N GLU A 69 -0.52 2.74 22.74
CA GLU A 69 -0.20 3.95 21.99
C GLU A 69 0.61 3.59 20.73
N TYR A 70 0.26 4.21 19.61
CA TYR A 70 0.99 4.10 18.36
C TYR A 70 0.89 5.41 17.58
N LYS A 71 1.92 5.67 16.76
CA LYS A 71 1.92 6.84 15.89
C LYS A 71 0.91 6.61 14.76
N VAL A 72 -0.03 7.54 14.61
CA VAL A 72 -0.89 7.64 13.44
C VAL A 72 -0.24 8.63 12.48
N SER A 73 0.00 8.21 11.24
CA SER A 73 0.50 9.11 10.19
C SER A 73 -0.66 9.66 9.37
N GLN A 74 -0.43 10.78 8.68
CA GLN A 74 -1.42 11.37 7.78
C GLN A 74 -1.91 10.36 6.71
N THR A 75 -1.04 9.47 6.22
CA THR A 75 -1.43 8.41 5.28
C THR A 75 -2.43 7.45 5.91
N VAL A 76 -2.25 7.09 7.18
CA VAL A 76 -3.20 6.23 7.92
C VAL A 76 -4.53 6.94 8.11
N GLU A 77 -4.53 8.23 8.47
CA GLU A 77 -5.75 9.03 8.59
C GLU A 77 -6.53 9.06 7.27
N LYS A 78 -5.86 9.35 6.15
CA LYS A 78 -6.48 9.34 4.81
C LYS A 78 -7.04 7.97 4.43
N LEU A 79 -6.40 6.88 4.83
CA LEU A 79 -6.92 5.52 4.63
C LEU A 79 -8.18 5.27 5.48
N LEU A 80 -8.24 5.79 6.71
CA LEU A 80 -9.43 5.71 7.56
C LEU A 80 -10.58 6.53 6.97
N ASP A 81 -10.32 7.74 6.47
CA ASP A 81 -11.34 8.58 5.81
C ASP A 81 -11.90 7.93 4.53
N LEU A 82 -11.02 7.27 3.75
CA LEU A 82 -11.44 6.47 2.60
C LEU A 82 -12.37 5.35 3.05
N LEU A 83 -12.02 4.58 4.08
CA LEU A 83 -12.87 3.50 4.59
C LEU A 83 -14.21 4.02 5.13
N ALA A 84 -14.21 5.16 5.82
CA ALA A 84 -15.43 5.81 6.30
C ALA A 84 -16.34 6.26 5.14
N THR A 85 -15.76 6.74 4.04
CA THR A 85 -16.52 7.07 2.82
C THR A 85 -17.18 5.83 2.21
N LEU A 86 -16.44 4.71 2.13
CA LEU A 86 -16.99 3.44 1.63
C LEU A 86 -18.12 2.91 2.51
N ASP A 87 -18.00 3.07 3.83
CA ASP A 87 -19.04 2.71 4.81
C ASP A 87 -20.28 3.60 4.66
N GLN A 88 -20.11 4.91 4.51
CA GLN A 88 -21.23 5.82 4.28
C GLN A 88 -22.02 5.49 3.01
N TRP A 89 -21.35 5.06 1.94
CA TRP A 89 -22.05 4.60 0.74
C TRP A 89 -22.92 3.36 0.95
N ILE A 90 -22.65 2.55 1.99
CA ILE A 90 -23.53 1.43 2.36
C ILE A 90 -24.86 1.98 2.87
N ASN A 91 -24.84 3.00 3.73
CA ASN A 91 -26.05 3.67 4.23
C ASN A 91 -26.86 4.30 3.10
N GLU A 92 -26.19 4.86 2.10
CA GLU A 92 -26.83 5.43 0.90
C GLU A 92 -27.33 4.39 -0.11
N THR A 93 -26.93 3.13 0.05
CA THR A 93 -27.26 2.03 -0.89
C THR A 93 -28.00 0.93 -0.14
N PRO A 94 -29.22 1.19 0.34
CA PRO A 94 -29.95 0.23 1.16
C PRO A 94 -30.25 -1.05 0.36
N PRO A 95 -30.38 -2.20 1.06
CA PRO A 95 -30.81 -3.44 0.43
C PRO A 95 -32.14 -3.28 -0.29
N ILE A 96 -32.25 -3.86 -1.48
CA ILE A 96 -33.52 -3.89 -2.22
C ILE A 96 -34.25 -5.20 -1.98
N ASP A 97 -35.58 -5.16 -2.02
CA ASP A 97 -36.37 -6.38 -2.06
C ASP A 97 -36.09 -7.15 -3.36
N GLN A 98 -35.85 -8.45 -3.24
CA GLN A 98 -35.51 -9.30 -4.37
C GLN A 98 -35.89 -10.76 -4.13
N PRO A 99 -36.29 -11.49 -5.19
CA PRO A 99 -36.62 -12.91 -5.07
C PRO A 99 -35.39 -13.81 -4.86
N ALA A 100 -34.20 -13.31 -5.20
CA ALA A 100 -32.94 -14.06 -5.08
C ALA A 100 -32.48 -14.15 -3.62
N ARG A 101 -32.16 -15.38 -3.17
CA ARG A 101 -31.76 -15.70 -1.79
C ARG A 101 -30.29 -15.44 -1.46
N PHE A 102 -29.46 -15.16 -2.46
CA PHE A 102 -28.04 -14.88 -2.31
C PHE A 102 -27.74 -13.49 -2.85
N GLY A 103 -26.82 -12.78 -2.18
CA GLY A 103 -26.26 -11.50 -2.61
C GLY A 103 -27.31 -10.43 -2.95
N ASN A 104 -27.48 -9.42 -2.11
CA ASN A 104 -28.39 -8.33 -2.43
C ASN A 104 -27.87 -7.54 -3.65
N LYS A 105 -28.70 -7.29 -4.65
CA LYS A 105 -28.34 -6.53 -5.87
C LYS A 105 -27.89 -5.10 -5.56
N ALA A 106 -28.27 -4.53 -4.42
CA ALA A 106 -27.77 -3.25 -3.93
C ALA A 106 -26.22 -3.21 -3.85
N PHE A 107 -25.56 -4.35 -3.62
CA PHE A 107 -24.10 -4.45 -3.66
C PHE A 107 -23.52 -4.01 -5.01
N ARG A 108 -24.20 -4.29 -6.14
CA ARG A 108 -23.73 -3.86 -7.47
C ARG A 108 -23.78 -2.35 -7.59
N THR A 109 -24.83 -1.73 -7.07
CA THR A 109 -24.96 -0.27 -7.05
C THR A 109 -23.84 0.37 -6.21
N TRP A 110 -23.58 -0.17 -5.01
CA TRP A 110 -22.48 0.28 -4.16
C TRP A 110 -21.12 0.10 -4.86
N PHE A 111 -20.88 -1.07 -5.46
CA PHE A 111 -19.64 -1.38 -6.16
C PHE A 111 -19.43 -0.50 -7.40
N SER A 112 -20.49 -0.17 -8.14
CA SER A 112 -20.41 0.76 -9.27
C SER A 112 -19.98 2.17 -8.85
N LYS A 113 -20.41 2.66 -7.67
CA LYS A 113 -19.90 3.93 -7.12
C LYS A 113 -18.39 3.86 -6.89
N LEU A 114 -17.90 2.79 -6.26
CA LEU A 114 -16.47 2.56 -6.03
C LEU A 114 -15.66 2.47 -7.34
N ASP A 115 -16.15 1.72 -8.32
CA ASP A 115 -15.48 1.55 -9.62
C ASP A 115 -15.36 2.88 -10.38
N GLN A 116 -16.37 3.74 -10.31
CA GLN A 116 -16.34 5.07 -10.91
C GLN A 116 -15.28 5.98 -10.25
N VAL A 117 -15.21 6.00 -8.91
CA VAL A 117 -14.29 6.88 -8.18
C VAL A 117 -12.84 6.41 -8.30
N SER A 118 -12.60 5.10 -8.24
CA SER A 118 -11.24 4.52 -8.31
C SER A 118 -10.53 4.71 -9.65
N LYS A 119 -11.26 4.96 -10.75
CA LYS A 119 -10.70 5.13 -12.10
C LYS A 119 -10.38 6.58 -12.45
N HIS A 120 -10.73 7.54 -11.60
CA HIS A 120 -10.44 8.95 -11.87
C HIS A 120 -8.96 9.23 -11.55
N PRO A 121 -8.11 9.64 -12.51
CA PRO A 121 -6.66 9.81 -12.32
C PRO A 121 -6.28 10.95 -11.37
N SER A 122 -7.28 11.74 -10.95
CA SER A 122 -7.17 12.75 -9.90
C SER A 122 -8.09 12.34 -8.75
N THR A 123 -7.78 11.26 -8.04
CA THR A 123 -8.45 10.94 -6.77
C THR A 123 -7.98 11.89 -5.68
N GLU A 124 -8.43 13.13 -5.76
CA GLU A 124 -8.93 13.75 -4.56
C GLU A 124 -10.25 13.05 -4.28
N PHE A 125 -10.24 12.04 -3.39
CA PHE A 125 -11.49 11.67 -2.73
C PHE A 125 -12.08 12.98 -2.18
N PRO A 126 -13.39 13.25 -2.33
CA PRO A 126 -13.97 14.59 -2.09
C PRO A 126 -13.83 15.13 -0.65
N PHE A 127 -13.09 14.44 0.23
CA PHE A 127 -12.70 14.84 1.58
C PHE A 127 -11.18 14.95 1.82
N CYS A 128 -10.32 14.62 0.86
CA CYS A 128 -8.87 14.88 0.92
C CYS A 128 -8.52 16.34 0.55
N SER A 129 -9.36 17.29 0.92
CA SER A 129 -9.13 18.73 0.68
C SER A 129 -8.51 19.37 1.92
N GLY A 130 -7.28 18.97 2.24
CA GLY A 130 -6.42 19.70 3.17
C GLY A 130 -5.06 19.91 2.49
N PRO A 131 -4.51 21.14 2.47
CA PRO A 131 -3.23 21.38 1.81
C PRO A 131 -2.17 20.50 2.46
N LEU A 132 -1.43 19.77 1.62
CA LEU A 132 -0.21 19.09 2.04
C LEU A 132 0.82 20.18 2.31
N THR A 133 0.84 20.74 3.52
CA THR A 133 1.97 21.56 3.95
C THR A 133 3.15 20.61 4.13
N VAL A 134 4.03 20.58 3.12
CA VAL A 134 5.39 20.08 3.29
C VAL A 134 6.05 21.03 4.29
N HIS A 135 6.18 20.60 5.54
CA HIS A 135 7.11 21.25 6.46
C HIS A 135 8.51 20.82 6.01
N GLU A 136 9.13 21.64 5.17
CA GLU A 136 10.58 21.65 5.00
C GLU A 136 11.18 22.22 6.29
N ASP A 137 11.45 21.36 7.27
CA ASP A 137 12.31 21.70 8.41
C ASP A 137 13.18 20.49 8.74
N TRP A 138 14.21 20.33 7.93
CA TRP A 138 15.47 19.69 8.33
C TRP A 138 16.61 20.61 7.91
N THR A 139 16.87 21.65 8.71
CA THR A 139 18.19 22.25 8.85
C THR A 139 18.33 22.84 10.26
N GLU A 140 19.41 22.42 10.93
CA GLU A 140 19.94 22.73 12.28
C GLU A 140 19.37 21.97 13.49
#